data_AF-A0A1I2BZ19-F1
#
_entry.id   AF-A0A1I2BZ19-F1
#
_cell.length_a   1.000
_cell.length_b   1.000
_cell.length_c   1.000
_cell.angle_alpha   90.00
_cell.angle_beta   90.00
_cell.angle_gamma   90.00
#
_symmetry.space_group_name_H-M   'P 1'
#
loop_
_entity.id
_entity.type
_entity.pdbx_description
1 polymer ?
#
loop_
_entity_poly.entity_id
_entity_poly.type
_entity_poly.pdbx_seq_one_letter_code
_entity_poly.pdbx_strand_id
1 'polypeptide(L)'
;MIKKIMGVLSFCMIITLVACSKEEPKQQGELYEKNPVDVCQRYIENLTSEDKLKYVYSDMNKDAKRYTEYSGYFEQGYFLVKDFTEEKEIKQQLKYLRGHIKECKMEYVKPSDHINMLSNPLVIKNEEGEVKKYKNPVVLDVYFKVIHHKDKYTAYNEGDEMKTIVLIPDEYGNYKVLSVGH
;
A
#
# COMPACT_ATOMS: atom_id res chain seq x y z
N MET A 1 -75.59 3.82 28.68
CA MET A 1 -74.26 4.23 29.17
C MET A 1 -73.23 3.79 28.12
N ILE A 2 -72.45 4.75 27.59
CA ILE A 2 -71.14 4.60 26.90
C ILE A 2 -71.16 4.03 25.44
N LYS A 3 -71.13 4.95 24.45
CA LYS A 3 -70.06 5.24 23.44
C LYS A 3 -69.95 4.18 22.31
N LYS A 4 -70.36 4.47 21.06
CA LYS A 4 -69.67 5.24 19.99
C LYS A 4 -68.24 4.80 19.66
N ILE A 5 -68.00 4.66 18.35
CA ILE A 5 -66.76 4.73 17.52
C ILE A 5 -66.60 3.42 16.72
N MET A 6 -66.88 3.31 15.41
CA MET A 6 -66.60 4.12 14.21
C MET A 6 -65.14 3.98 13.71
N GLY A 7 -64.98 3.66 12.41
CA GLY A 7 -63.69 3.71 11.68
C GLY A 7 -63.21 2.31 11.25
N VAL A 8 -63.45 1.77 10.06
CA VAL A 8 -63.20 2.22 8.66
C VAL A 8 -61.70 2.20 8.27
N LEU A 9 -61.45 1.67 7.06
CA LEU A 9 -60.26 1.76 6.18
C LEU A 9 -59.10 0.81 6.50
N SER A 10 -58.76 -0.18 5.67
CA SER A 10 -58.41 -0.15 4.23
C SER A 10 -57.36 0.91 3.89
N PHE A 11 -56.09 0.52 3.79
CA PHE A 11 -55.30 0.64 2.55
C PHE A 11 -53.88 0.09 2.74
N CYS A 12 -53.40 -0.52 1.67
CA CYS A 12 -52.04 -1.00 1.43
C CYS A 12 -50.94 -0.05 1.92
N MET A 13 -49.83 -0.57 2.44
CA MET A 13 -48.51 -0.02 2.12
C MET A 13 -47.37 -1.04 2.26
N ILE A 14 -46.82 -1.35 1.09
CA ILE A 14 -45.39 -1.39 0.76
C ILE A 14 -44.61 -2.62 1.26
N ILE A 15 -44.47 -3.53 0.31
CA ILE A 15 -43.30 -4.36 0.02
C ILE A 15 -42.02 -3.64 0.50
N THR A 16 -41.50 -4.03 1.67
CA THR A 16 -40.08 -3.80 1.96
C THR A 16 -39.31 -4.87 1.20
N LEU A 17 -39.14 -4.63 -0.09
CA LEU A 17 -37.95 -5.08 -0.80
C LEU A 17 -36.81 -4.41 -0.06
N VAL A 18 -36.27 -5.13 0.93
CA VAL A 18 -34.89 -4.93 1.34
C VAL A 18 -34.12 -5.27 0.08
N ALA A 19 -33.85 -4.24 -0.73
CA ALA A 19 -32.74 -4.26 -1.64
C ALA A 19 -31.52 -4.52 -0.74
N CYS A 20 -31.17 -5.79 -0.56
CA CYS A 20 -29.78 -6.16 -0.51
C CYS A 20 -29.20 -5.61 -1.80
N SER A 21 -28.79 -4.34 -1.76
CA SER A 21 -27.71 -3.88 -2.58
C SER A 21 -26.57 -4.84 -2.27
N LYS A 22 -26.47 -5.90 -3.09
CA LYS A 22 -25.16 -6.42 -3.43
C LYS A 22 -24.50 -5.22 -4.08
N GLU A 23 -23.84 -4.39 -3.28
CA GLU A 23 -22.70 -3.68 -3.80
C GLU A 23 -21.83 -4.79 -4.37
N GLU A 24 -21.84 -4.92 -5.70
CA GLU A 24 -20.76 -5.63 -6.36
C GLU A 24 -19.49 -5.03 -5.77
N PRO A 25 -18.60 -5.85 -5.18
CA PRO A 25 -17.39 -5.32 -4.59
C PRO A 25 -16.73 -4.51 -5.69
N LYS A 26 -16.49 -3.21 -5.42
CA LYS A 26 -15.81 -2.34 -6.38
C LYS A 26 -14.48 -3.01 -6.74
N GLN A 27 -14.43 -3.74 -7.85
CA GLN A 27 -13.23 -4.42 -8.33
C GLN A 27 -12.39 -3.40 -9.08
N GLN A 28 -11.80 -2.49 -8.32
CA GLN A 28 -10.75 -1.61 -8.81
C GLN A 28 -9.40 -2.28 -8.53
N GLY A 29 -8.51 -2.25 -9.53
CA GLY A 29 -7.15 -2.79 -9.45
C GLY A 29 -6.92 -4.06 -10.25
N GLU A 30 -5.66 -4.37 -10.52
CA GLU A 30 -5.25 -5.60 -11.21
C GLU A 30 -5.18 -6.79 -10.22
N LEU A 31 -5.26 -8.02 -10.74
CA LEU A 31 -5.23 -9.22 -9.88
C LEU A 31 -3.97 -9.30 -9.00
N TYR A 32 -2.83 -8.88 -9.55
CA TYR A 32 -1.57 -8.89 -8.80
C TYR A 32 -1.62 -7.97 -7.57
N GLU A 33 -2.42 -6.90 -7.61
CA GLU A 33 -2.51 -5.94 -6.53
C GLU A 33 -3.22 -6.54 -5.31
N LYS A 34 -3.97 -7.63 -5.48
CA LYS A 34 -4.63 -8.33 -4.38
C LYS A 34 -3.70 -9.25 -3.58
N ASN A 35 -2.48 -9.50 -4.07
CA ASN A 35 -1.51 -10.37 -3.44
C ASN A 35 -0.26 -9.58 -3.03
N PRO A 36 0.06 -9.48 -1.72
CA PRO A 36 1.20 -8.69 -1.27
C PRO A 36 2.55 -9.25 -1.77
N VAL A 37 2.63 -10.56 -2.05
CA VAL A 37 3.83 -11.19 -2.61
C VAL A 37 4.05 -10.73 -4.06
N ASP A 38 2.99 -10.69 -4.87
CA ASP A 38 3.09 -10.27 -6.28
C ASP A 38 3.44 -8.78 -6.39
N VAL A 39 2.92 -7.95 -5.47
CA VAL A 39 3.30 -6.53 -5.36
C VAL A 39 4.79 -6.39 -5.02
N CYS A 40 5.30 -7.18 -4.06
CA CYS A 40 6.74 -7.18 -3.75
C CYS A 40 7.58 -7.62 -4.94
N GLN A 41 7.19 -8.69 -5.63
CA GLN A 41 7.90 -9.18 -6.81
C GLN A 41 8.03 -8.08 -7.86
N ARG A 42 6.90 -7.46 -8.22
CA ARG A 42 6.88 -6.41 -9.25
C ARG A 42 7.65 -5.18 -8.81
N TYR A 43 7.59 -4.81 -7.53
CA TYR A 43 8.39 -3.73 -6.97
C TYR A 43 9.90 -4.00 -7.14
N ILE A 44 10.37 -5.18 -6.74
CA ILE A 44 11.79 -5.58 -6.84
C ILE A 44 12.25 -5.70 -8.29
N GLU A 45 11.47 -6.33 -9.16
CA GLU A 45 11.83 -6.51 -10.57
C GLU A 45 11.85 -5.19 -11.34
N ASN A 46 11.16 -4.15 -10.84
CA ASN A 46 11.16 -2.81 -11.41
C ASN A 46 12.01 -1.80 -10.65
N LEU A 47 12.87 -2.23 -9.73
CA LEU A 47 13.61 -1.34 -8.81
C LEU A 47 14.37 -0.18 -9.50
N THR A 48 14.79 -0.36 -10.75
CA THR A 48 15.54 0.61 -11.58
C THR A 48 14.68 1.37 -12.61
N SER A 49 13.38 1.10 -12.64
CA SER A 49 12.42 1.67 -13.58
C SER A 49 11.40 2.58 -12.86
N GLU A 50 10.75 3.46 -13.63
CA GLU A 50 9.66 4.28 -13.10
C GLU A 50 8.44 3.43 -12.73
N ASP A 51 8.32 2.20 -13.24
CA ASP A 51 7.20 1.31 -12.92
C ASP A 51 7.20 0.91 -11.44
N LYS A 52 8.35 0.93 -10.74
CA LYS A 52 8.38 0.66 -9.29
C LYS A 52 7.39 1.54 -8.51
N LEU A 53 7.20 2.76 -8.98
CA LEU A 53 6.38 3.79 -8.35
C LEU A 53 4.89 3.44 -8.36
N LYS A 54 4.45 2.60 -9.31
CA LYS A 54 3.06 2.11 -9.38
C LYS A 54 2.68 1.25 -8.17
N TYR A 55 3.67 0.63 -7.54
CA TYR A 55 3.48 -0.30 -6.42
C TYR A 55 3.59 0.37 -5.06
N VAL A 56 3.92 1.66 -5.01
CA VAL A 56 4.16 2.41 -3.78
C VAL A 56 2.91 3.17 -3.36
N TYR A 57 2.70 3.23 -2.06
CA TYR A 57 1.60 3.95 -1.44
C TYR A 57 1.70 5.45 -1.72
N SER A 58 0.61 6.02 -2.24
CA SER A 58 0.48 7.44 -2.61
C SER A 58 -0.91 8.03 -2.36
N ASP A 59 -1.85 7.25 -1.80
CA ASP A 59 -3.29 7.58 -1.80
C ASP A 59 -3.71 8.71 -0.87
N MET A 60 -2.84 9.14 0.05
CA MET A 60 -3.08 10.26 0.96
C MET A 60 -2.56 11.60 0.42
N ASN A 61 -2.08 11.62 -0.82
CA ASN A 61 -1.44 12.78 -1.41
C ASN A 61 -2.37 13.37 -2.47
N LYS A 62 -3.12 14.40 -2.06
CA LYS A 62 -4.00 15.14 -2.97
C LYS A 62 -3.14 15.87 -4.00
N ASP A 63 -3.44 15.65 -5.28
CA ASP A 63 -2.85 16.30 -6.45
C ASP A 63 -1.33 16.13 -6.68
N ALA A 64 -0.60 15.56 -5.72
CA ALA A 64 0.81 15.18 -5.85
C ALA A 64 0.94 13.67 -5.76
N LYS A 65 1.48 13.01 -6.80
CA LYS A 65 1.91 11.60 -6.68
C LYS A 65 3.16 11.57 -5.81
N ARG A 66 3.00 11.54 -4.49
CA ARG A 66 4.13 11.38 -3.57
C ARG A 66 4.31 9.90 -3.27
N TYR A 67 5.54 9.44 -3.40
CA TYR A 67 5.92 8.04 -3.22
C TYR A 67 6.68 7.90 -1.92
N THR A 68 6.28 6.91 -1.13
CA THR A 68 6.77 6.71 0.22
C THR A 68 7.89 5.69 0.26
N GLU A 69 9.06 6.13 0.71
CA GLU A 69 10.16 5.26 1.13
C GLU A 69 10.47 5.64 2.58
N TYR A 70 10.58 4.64 3.45
CA TYR A 70 10.76 4.88 4.87
C TYR A 70 12.15 5.42 5.19
N SER A 71 12.19 6.59 5.85
CA SER A 71 13.39 7.14 6.48
C SER A 71 13.07 7.69 7.88
N GLY A 72 12.74 6.80 8.84
CA GLY A 72 12.74 7.12 10.28
C GLY A 72 11.57 6.59 11.12
N TYR A 73 11.72 6.63 12.45
CA TYR A 73 10.84 5.99 13.46
C TYR A 73 9.38 6.47 13.47
N PHE A 74 8.49 5.61 14.02
CA PHE A 74 7.11 5.95 14.39
C PHE A 74 7.04 7.19 15.27
N GLU A 75 6.39 8.25 14.80
CA GLU A 75 6.17 9.46 15.60
C GLU A 75 4.78 9.40 16.26
N GLN A 76 4.75 9.41 17.59
CA GLN A 76 3.51 9.56 18.37
C GLN A 76 2.38 8.56 18.00
N GLY A 77 2.73 7.36 17.53
CA GLY A 77 1.77 6.32 17.13
C GLY A 77 1.25 6.43 15.69
N TYR A 78 1.88 7.26 14.85
CA TYR A 78 1.58 7.41 13.43
C TYR A 78 2.77 6.99 12.56
N PHE A 79 2.48 6.45 11.38
CA PHE A 79 3.45 6.35 10.29
C PHE A 79 3.54 7.70 9.59
N LEU A 80 4.71 8.34 9.67
CA LEU A 80 4.95 9.59 8.95
C LEU A 80 5.40 9.28 7.53
N VAL A 81 4.68 9.83 6.57
CA VAL A 81 5.05 9.79 5.16
C VAL A 81 6.11 10.87 4.92
N LYS A 82 7.37 10.45 4.72
CA LYS A 82 8.42 11.31 4.17
C LYS A 82 8.60 10.96 2.71
N ASP A 83 8.36 11.95 1.87
CA ASP A 83 8.16 11.77 0.45
C ASP A 83 9.44 11.97 -0.35
N PHE A 84 9.55 11.27 -1.48
CA PHE A 84 10.15 11.91 -2.64
C PHE A 84 9.10 12.85 -3.24
N THR A 85 9.20 14.13 -2.92
CA THR A 85 8.25 15.15 -3.40
C THR A 85 8.63 15.66 -4.79
N GLU A 86 9.90 15.57 -5.18
CA GLU A 86 10.39 16.12 -6.45
C GLU A 86 10.61 15.05 -7.51
N GLU A 87 9.91 15.17 -8.64
CA GLU A 87 10.10 14.32 -9.83
C GLU A 87 11.57 14.26 -10.27
N LYS A 88 12.30 15.36 -10.09
CA LYS A 88 13.73 15.46 -10.40
C LYS A 88 14.57 14.53 -9.51
N GLU A 89 14.29 14.45 -8.22
CA GLU A 89 14.98 13.56 -7.28
C GLU A 89 14.70 12.09 -7.61
N ILE A 90 13.44 11.75 -7.89
CA ILE A 90 13.03 10.41 -8.32
C ILE A 90 13.79 10.00 -9.58
N LYS A 91 13.82 10.87 -10.60
CA LYS A 91 14.56 10.61 -11.85
C LYS A 91 16.06 10.45 -11.60
N GLN A 92 16.64 11.25 -10.71
CA GLN A 92 18.06 11.13 -10.34
C GLN A 92 18.35 9.80 -9.63
N GLN A 93 17.52 9.41 -8.66
CA GLN A 93 17.63 8.13 -7.97
C GLN A 93 17.50 6.96 -8.94
N LEU A 94 16.49 6.97 -9.82
CA LEU A 94 16.28 5.91 -10.81
C LEU A 94 17.42 5.84 -11.83
N LYS A 95 17.94 7.00 -12.29
CA LYS A 95 19.11 7.04 -13.17
C LYS A 95 20.34 6.48 -12.48
N TYR A 96 20.54 6.79 -11.21
CA TYR A 96 21.62 6.22 -10.40
C TYR A 96 21.46 4.70 -10.31
N LEU A 97 20.32 4.20 -9.86
CA LEU A 97 20.06 2.76 -9.73
C LEU A 97 20.24 2.03 -11.07
N ARG A 98 19.62 2.50 -12.16
CA ARG A 98 19.75 1.91 -13.50
C ARG A 98 21.19 1.92 -14.02
N GLY A 99 21.97 2.93 -13.66
CA GLY A 99 23.38 3.02 -14.05
C GLY A 99 24.27 1.99 -13.36
N HIS A 100 23.82 1.39 -12.26
CA HIS A 100 24.62 0.50 -11.43
C HIS A 100 24.05 -0.91 -11.31
N ILE A 101 22.73 -1.06 -11.25
CA ILE A 101 22.02 -2.34 -11.18
C ILE A 101 21.61 -2.75 -12.60
N LYS A 102 22.13 -3.90 -13.03
CA LYS A 102 21.77 -4.56 -14.28
C LYS A 102 20.47 -5.34 -14.14
N GLU A 103 20.30 -6.06 -13.04
CA GLU A 103 19.17 -6.96 -12.82
C GLU A 103 18.85 -7.06 -11.33
N CYS A 104 17.54 -7.09 -11.02
CA CYS A 104 17.02 -7.45 -9.71
C CYS A 104 15.99 -8.56 -9.89
N LYS A 105 16.07 -9.60 -9.07
CA LYS A 105 15.13 -10.72 -9.12
C LYS A 105 14.75 -11.17 -7.72
N MET A 106 13.46 -11.16 -7.41
CA MET A 106 12.95 -11.73 -6.17
C MET A 106 13.17 -13.24 -6.16
N GLU A 107 13.72 -13.76 -5.07
CA GLU A 107 13.95 -15.20 -4.89
C GLU A 107 12.86 -15.83 -4.05
N TYR A 108 12.60 -15.27 -2.86
CA TYR A 108 11.54 -15.72 -1.98
C TYR A 108 11.13 -14.64 -0.98
N VAL A 109 10.00 -14.86 -0.31
CA VAL A 109 9.49 -14.00 0.75
C VAL A 109 9.07 -14.84 1.93
N LYS A 110 9.11 -14.24 3.12
CA LYS A 110 8.51 -14.82 4.33
C LYS A 110 7.82 -13.73 5.16
N PRO A 111 6.83 -14.06 6.00
CA PRO A 111 6.33 -13.13 7.00
C PRO A 111 7.47 -12.62 7.88
N SER A 112 7.46 -11.32 8.18
CA SER A 112 8.45 -10.69 9.06
C SER A 112 7.91 -10.57 10.48
N ASP A 113 8.74 -10.82 11.48
CA ASP A 113 8.39 -10.60 12.90
C ASP A 113 8.19 -9.10 13.23
N HIS A 114 8.64 -8.21 12.35
CA HIS A 114 8.40 -6.76 12.44
C HIS A 114 6.91 -6.40 12.41
N ILE A 115 6.01 -7.30 11.97
CA ILE A 115 4.56 -7.09 12.12
C ILE A 115 4.15 -6.85 13.59
N ASN A 116 4.85 -7.43 14.55
CA ASN A 116 4.56 -7.26 15.99
C ASN A 116 4.90 -5.86 16.52
N MET A 117 5.65 -5.08 15.74
CA MET A 117 5.97 -3.68 16.06
C MET A 117 4.93 -2.71 15.50
N LEU A 118 4.01 -3.19 14.65
CA LEU A 118 2.97 -2.38 14.02
C LEU A 118 1.66 -2.46 14.79
N SER A 119 0.97 -1.32 14.88
CA SER A 119 -0.43 -1.30 15.29
C SER A 119 -1.33 -1.82 14.16
N ASN A 120 -2.45 -2.44 14.53
CA ASN A 120 -3.55 -2.76 13.62
C ASN A 120 -4.86 -2.19 14.19
N PRO A 121 -5.47 -1.15 13.57
CA PRO A 121 -5.08 -0.53 12.31
C PRO A 121 -3.80 0.32 12.42
N LEU A 122 -3.04 0.35 11.33
CA LEU A 122 -1.96 1.30 11.14
C LEU A 122 -2.55 2.69 10.92
N VAL A 123 -2.00 3.70 11.58
CA VAL A 123 -2.46 5.09 11.45
C VAL A 123 -1.40 5.88 10.71
N ILE A 124 -1.77 6.51 9.60
CA ILE A 124 -0.85 7.23 8.71
C ILE A 124 -1.22 8.71 8.74
N LYS A 125 -0.21 9.57 8.81
CA LYS A 125 -0.35 11.04 8.76
C LYS A 125 0.49 11.60 7.62
N ASN A 126 -0.13 12.40 6.75
CA ASN A 126 0.60 13.13 5.70
C ASN A 126 1.18 14.45 6.23
N GLU A 127 1.98 15.15 5.42
CA GLU A 127 2.61 16.42 5.80
C GLU A 127 1.59 17.54 6.12
N GLU A 128 0.40 17.49 5.50
CA GLU A 128 -0.69 18.44 5.74
C GLU A 128 -1.45 18.15 7.06
N GLY A 129 -1.14 17.03 7.70
CA GLY A 129 -1.73 16.61 8.96
C GLY A 129 -3.03 15.82 8.82
N GLU A 130 -3.42 15.44 7.60
CA GLU A 130 -4.53 14.51 7.39
C GLU A 130 -4.16 13.12 7.91
N VAL A 131 -5.14 12.42 8.50
CA VAL A 131 -4.93 11.13 9.15
C VAL A 131 -5.86 10.08 8.55
N LYS A 132 -5.30 8.92 8.15
CA LYS A 132 -6.07 7.76 7.67
C LYS A 132 -5.66 6.49 8.41
N LYS A 133 -6.60 5.55 8.50
CA LYS A 133 -6.40 4.25 9.17
C LYS A 133 -6.46 3.12 8.15
N TYR A 134 -5.45 2.26 8.18
CA TYR A 134 -5.29 1.11 7.31
C TYR A 134 -5.31 -0.18 8.14
N LYS A 135 -6.28 -1.05 7.88
CA LYS A 135 -6.41 -2.32 8.59
C LYS A 135 -5.54 -3.38 7.92
N ASN A 136 -5.06 -4.33 8.72
CA ASN A 136 -4.34 -5.51 8.26
C ASN A 136 -3.10 -5.19 7.42
N PRO A 137 -2.14 -4.40 7.95
CA PRO A 137 -0.84 -4.28 7.30
C PRO A 137 -0.19 -5.66 7.20
N VAL A 138 0.57 -5.87 6.12
CA VAL A 138 1.36 -7.08 5.90
C VAL A 138 2.83 -6.67 5.93
N VAL A 139 3.66 -7.43 6.64
CA VAL A 139 5.11 -7.19 6.67
C VAL A 139 5.82 -8.44 6.19
N LEU A 140 6.64 -8.29 5.16
CA LEU A 140 7.37 -9.39 4.52
C LEU A 140 8.87 -9.10 4.55
N ASP A 141 9.68 -10.10 4.91
CA ASP A 141 11.09 -10.09 4.58
C ASP A 141 11.24 -10.63 3.16
N VAL A 142 11.71 -9.77 2.27
CA VAL A 142 11.83 -10.04 0.83
C VAL A 142 13.29 -10.25 0.51
N TYR A 143 13.59 -11.46 0.01
CA TYR A 143 14.93 -11.86 -0.38
C TYR A 143 15.03 -11.82 -1.90
N PHE A 144 16.08 -11.16 -2.40
CA PHE A 144 16.24 -10.94 -3.82
C PHE A 144 17.71 -10.84 -4.19
N LYS A 145 17.99 -11.14 -5.45
CA LYS A 145 19.32 -11.05 -6.01
C LYS A 145 19.50 -9.75 -6.78
N VAL A 146 20.64 -9.10 -6.57
CA VAL A 146 21.06 -7.91 -7.30
C VAL A 146 22.32 -8.23 -8.10
N ILE A 147 22.29 -7.89 -9.39
CA ILE A 147 23.44 -8.00 -10.29
C ILE A 147 23.80 -6.60 -10.75
N HIS A 148 25.04 -6.18 -10.53
CA HIS A 148 25.54 -4.88 -10.94
C HIS A 148 26.15 -4.88 -12.34
N HIS A 149 26.23 -3.69 -12.91
CA HIS A 149 27.24 -3.38 -13.92
C HIS A 149 28.62 -3.37 -13.25
N LYS A 150 29.63 -3.99 -13.89
CA LYS A 150 31.00 -4.16 -13.34
C LYS A 150 31.52 -2.90 -12.62
N ASP A 151 32.16 -3.10 -11.47
CA ASP A 151 32.89 -2.12 -10.66
C ASP A 151 32.08 -0.92 -10.13
N LYS A 152 30.89 -1.19 -9.59
CA LYS A 152 29.99 -0.14 -9.08
C LYS A 152 29.41 -0.48 -7.70
N TYR A 153 29.51 0.49 -6.78
CA TYR A 153 28.88 0.44 -5.45
C TYR A 153 27.51 1.13 -5.48
N THR A 154 26.50 0.52 -4.85
CA THR A 154 25.15 1.07 -4.71
C THR A 154 24.63 0.93 -3.28
N ALA A 155 23.43 1.43 -3.01
CA ALA A 155 22.71 1.17 -1.76
C ALA A 155 22.28 -0.30 -1.60
N TYR A 156 22.41 -1.09 -2.67
CA TYR A 156 22.21 -2.53 -2.72
C TYR A 156 23.56 -3.21 -2.99
N ASN A 157 23.88 -4.26 -2.25
CA ASN A 157 25.10 -5.04 -2.46
C ASN A 157 24.92 -5.99 -3.64
N GLU A 158 26.03 -6.31 -4.31
CA GLU A 158 26.04 -7.40 -5.29
C GLU A 158 25.70 -8.72 -4.59
N GLY A 159 24.84 -9.53 -5.22
CA GLY A 159 24.44 -10.82 -4.69
C GLY A 159 23.13 -10.76 -3.91
N ASP A 160 23.10 -11.43 -2.76
CA ASP A 160 21.86 -11.68 -2.02
C ASP A 160 21.55 -10.50 -1.10
N GLU A 161 20.35 -9.94 -1.26
CA GLU A 161 19.82 -8.82 -0.49
C GLU A 161 18.55 -9.25 0.25
N MET A 162 18.28 -8.57 1.36
CA MET A 162 17.05 -8.71 2.11
C MET A 162 16.53 -7.32 2.50
N LYS A 163 15.23 -7.11 2.33
CA LYS A 163 14.53 -5.93 2.81
C LYS A 163 13.25 -6.33 3.53
N THR A 164 12.95 -5.70 4.66
CA THR A 164 11.62 -5.77 5.25
C THR A 164 10.70 -4.78 4.55
N ILE A 165 9.65 -5.26 3.90
CA ILE A 165 8.66 -4.44 3.21
C ILE A 165 7.36 -4.43 4.00
N VAL A 166 6.84 -3.24 4.31
CA VAL A 166 5.50 -3.04 4.88
C VAL A 166 4.53 -2.72 3.74
N LEU A 167 3.46 -3.49 3.63
CA LEU A 167 2.39 -3.28 2.68
C LEU A 167 1.07 -2.98 3.41
N ILE A 168 0.27 -2.11 2.81
CA ILE A 168 -1.07 -1.80 3.29
C ILE A 168 -2.10 -1.98 2.18
N PRO A 169 -3.29 -2.52 2.47
CA PRO A 169 -4.38 -2.59 1.51
C PRO A 169 -5.10 -1.24 1.43
N ASP A 170 -5.39 -0.77 0.22
CA ASP A 170 -6.30 0.37 0.00
C ASP A 170 -7.76 -0.01 0.31
N GLU A 171 -8.69 0.92 0.06
CA GLU A 171 -10.13 0.69 0.29
C GLU A 171 -10.74 -0.39 -0.63
N TYR A 172 -10.03 -0.76 -1.70
CA TYR A 172 -10.39 -1.82 -2.63
C TYR A 172 -9.67 -3.14 -2.32
N GLY A 173 -8.80 -3.18 -1.30
CA GLY A 173 -7.98 -4.34 -0.97
C GLY A 173 -6.77 -4.54 -1.88
N ASN A 174 -6.34 -3.50 -2.61
CA ASN A 174 -5.07 -3.51 -3.35
C ASN A 174 -3.92 -3.19 -2.40
N TYR A 175 -2.93 -4.05 -2.32
CA TYR A 175 -1.72 -3.82 -1.55
C TYR A 175 -0.80 -2.82 -2.25
N LYS A 176 -0.25 -1.90 -1.47
CA LYS A 176 0.82 -0.99 -1.88
C LYS A 176 1.94 -1.01 -0.86
N VAL A 177 3.17 -0.87 -1.34
CA VAL A 177 4.38 -0.71 -0.53
C VAL A 177 4.29 0.63 0.20
N LEU A 178 4.19 0.58 1.52
CA LEU A 178 4.27 1.76 2.38
C LEU A 178 5.71 2.10 2.75
N SER A 179 6.54 1.07 2.90
CA SER A 179 7.87 1.18 3.50
C SER A 179 8.77 0.06 3.03
N VAL A 180 10.04 0.40 2.84
CA VAL A 180 11.13 -0.56 2.64
C VAL A 180 12.19 -0.26 3.70
N GLY A 181 12.37 -1.20 4.62
CA GLY A 181 13.38 -1.15 5.69
C GLY A 181 14.66 -1.90 5.31
N HIS A 182 15.72 -1.64 6.06
CA HIS A 182 17.01 -2.35 5.98
C HIS A 182 17.05 -3.58 6.88
#